data_AF-A0A3D3Z8I9-F1
#
_entry.id   AF-A0A3D3Z8I9-F1
#
_cell.length_a   1.000
_cell.length_b   1.000
_cell.length_c   1.000
_cell.angle_alpha   90.00
_cell.angle_beta   90.00
_cell.angle_gamma   90.00
#
_symmetry.space_group_name_H-M   'P 1'
#
loop_
_entity.id
_entity.type
_entity.pdbx_description
1 polymer ?
#
loop_
_entity_poly.entity_id
_entity_poly.type
_entity_poly.pdbx_seq_one_letter_code
_entity_poly.pdbx_strand_id
1 'polypeptide(L)'
;MSLPANRLISLDVFRGATIGAMVLVNNPGTWSAIYPPLEHAAWHGWTFTDTIFPFFIFIMGIAIPIALERRRAAGQAGFDLYLQLARRTAALFGLGLFLALFPFYNWMKGDWIHLSDMRIMGVLQRLALCFFFASVLFLWLRPRGLLIAAFALLFGYWGLMM
;
A
#
# COMPACT_ATOMS: atom_id res chain seq x y z
N MET A 1 -12.84 -15.82 23.85
CA MET A 1 -12.66 -14.47 23.27
C MET A 1 -13.63 -14.35 22.11
N SER A 2 -14.84 -13.83 22.34
CA SER A 2 -15.82 -13.67 21.27
C SER A 2 -15.37 -12.55 20.34
N LEU A 3 -15.23 -12.87 19.06
CA LEU A 3 -14.83 -11.89 18.05
C LEU A 3 -16.00 -10.91 17.86
N PRO A 4 -15.72 -9.61 17.70
CA PRO A 4 -16.77 -8.64 17.38
C PRO A 4 -17.48 -9.08 16.11
N ALA A 5 -18.82 -9.08 16.13
CA ALA A 5 -19.64 -9.40 14.98
C ALA A 5 -19.18 -8.57 13.77
N ASN A 6 -18.92 -9.23 12.64
CA ASN A 6 -18.50 -8.63 11.36
C ASN A 6 -16.99 -8.30 11.18
N ARG A 7 -16.07 -8.89 11.96
CA ARG A 7 -14.61 -8.81 11.69
C ARG A 7 -14.11 -10.01 10.88
N LEU A 8 -13.51 -9.75 9.73
CA LEU A 8 -12.87 -10.77 8.88
C LEU A 8 -11.48 -11.14 9.40
N ILE A 9 -11.41 -12.21 10.21
CA ILE A 9 -10.14 -12.71 10.76
C ILE A 9 -9.15 -13.06 9.65
N SER A 10 -9.63 -13.70 8.57
CA SER A 10 -8.80 -14.09 7.43
C SER A 10 -8.05 -12.90 6.83
N LEU A 11 -8.72 -11.75 6.73
CA LEU A 11 -8.13 -10.52 6.22
C LEU A 11 -7.03 -9.99 7.14
N ASP A 12 -7.25 -10.05 8.45
CA ASP A 12 -6.29 -9.57 9.44
C ASP A 12 -5.06 -10.48 9.54
N VAL A 13 -5.27 -11.80 9.50
CA VAL A 13 -4.19 -12.80 9.46
C VAL A 13 -3.36 -12.62 8.19
N PHE A 14 -4.01 -12.48 7.04
CA PHE A 14 -3.32 -12.31 5.76
C PHE A 14 -2.55 -10.99 5.69
N ARG A 15 -3.09 -9.90 6.25
CA ARG A 15 -2.37 -8.63 6.40
C ARG A 15 -1.13 -8.79 7.29
N GLY A 16 -1.29 -9.44 8.44
CA GLY A 16 -0.18 -9.71 9.36
C GLY A 16 0.92 -10.55 8.71
N ALA A 17 0.54 -11.62 7.99
CA ALA A 17 1.46 -12.47 7.25
C ALA A 17 2.21 -11.69 6.15
N THR A 18 1.53 -10.81 5.42
CA THR A 18 2.14 -9.97 4.37
C THR A 18 3.14 -8.99 4.96
N ILE A 19 2.84 -8.37 6.11
CA ILE A 19 3.77 -7.50 6.83
C ILE A 19 4.97 -8.31 7.34
N GLY A 20 4.75 -9.49 7.91
CA GLY A 20 5.81 -10.38 8.35
C GLY A 20 6.74 -10.81 7.21
N ALA A 21 6.17 -11.17 6.05
CA ALA A 21 6.93 -11.49 4.85
C ALA A 21 7.76 -10.28 4.37
N MET A 22 7.17 -9.08 4.37
CA MET A 22 7.89 -7.85 4.01
C MET A 22 9.09 -7.61 4.94
N VAL A 23 8.91 -7.79 6.25
CA VAL A 23 10.03 -7.64 7.21
C VAL A 23 11.09 -8.70 6.96
N LEU A 24 10.70 -9.95 6.72
CA LEU A 24 11.62 -11.05 6.46
C LEU A 24 12.51 -10.78 5.23
N VAL A 25 11.93 -10.36 4.12
CA VAL A 25 12.69 -10.14 2.86
C VAL A 25 13.56 -8.90 2.89
N ASN A 26 13.16 -7.86 3.66
CA ASN A 26 13.98 -6.64 3.79
C ASN A 26 15.11 -6.76 4.80
N ASN A 27 15.14 -7.84 5.60
CA ASN A 27 16.15 -8.05 6.63
C ASN A 27 16.84 -9.41 6.46
N PRO A 28 17.57 -9.66 5.35
CA PRO A 28 18.25 -10.93 5.11
C PRO A 28 19.47 -11.15 6.03
N GLY A 29 19.80 -10.20 6.92
CA GLY A 29 20.99 -10.24 7.77
C GLY A 29 22.26 -9.84 7.01
N THR A 30 22.58 -10.53 5.92
CA THR A 30 23.72 -10.19 5.05
C THR A 30 23.33 -10.27 3.58
N TRP A 31 23.53 -9.17 2.85
CA TRP A 31 23.20 -9.07 1.42
C TRP A 31 24.01 -10.01 0.51
N SER A 32 25.10 -10.59 1.01
CA SER A 32 25.91 -11.59 0.29
C SER A 32 25.44 -13.03 0.49
N ALA A 33 24.49 -13.29 1.40
CA ALA A 33 24.00 -14.62 1.74
C ALA A 33 22.48 -14.63 1.87
N ILE A 34 21.79 -14.09 0.85
CA ILE A 34 20.33 -14.11 0.76
C ILE A 34 19.88 -15.53 0.39
N TYR A 35 18.88 -16.05 1.10
CA TYR A 35 18.29 -17.34 0.73
C TYR A 35 17.62 -17.21 -0.65
N PRO A 36 17.93 -18.05 -1.67
CA PRO A 36 17.54 -17.79 -3.05
C PRO A 36 16.04 -17.52 -3.30
N PRO A 37 15.08 -18.18 -2.62
CA PRO A 37 13.66 -17.85 -2.71
C PRO A 37 13.27 -16.45 -2.19
N LEU A 38 14.09 -15.85 -1.34
CA LEU A 38 13.94 -14.51 -0.78
C LEU A 38 14.71 -13.45 -1.58
N GLU A 39 15.35 -13.82 -2.67
CA GLU A 39 15.99 -12.87 -3.58
C GLU A 39 14.96 -12.39 -4.62
N HIS A 40 15.11 -11.15 -5.08
CA HIS A 40 14.31 -10.65 -6.20
C HIS A 40 14.76 -11.30 -7.51
N ALA A 41 13.82 -11.56 -8.43
CA ALA A 41 14.19 -11.94 -9.78
C ALA A 41 15.03 -10.82 -10.42
N ALA A 42 16.15 -11.18 -11.08
CA ALA A 42 17.06 -10.18 -11.65
C ALA A 42 16.42 -9.35 -12.78
N TRP A 43 15.53 -9.96 -13.58
CA TRP A 43 14.84 -9.27 -14.67
C TRP A 43 13.60 -10.03 -15.17
N HIS A 44 13.80 -11.26 -15.65
CA HIS A 44 12.74 -12.15 -16.11
C HIS A 44 12.51 -13.26 -15.10
N GLY A 45 11.30 -13.33 -14.56
CA GLY A 45 10.92 -14.32 -13.55
C GLY A 45 9.97 -13.72 -12.52
N TRP A 46 9.63 -14.53 -11.54
CA TRP A 46 8.91 -14.11 -10.34
C TRP A 46 9.43 -14.94 -9.17
N THR A 47 9.82 -14.29 -8.08
CA THR A 47 10.14 -14.96 -6.82
C THR A 47 9.07 -14.65 -5.77
N PHE A 48 9.18 -15.28 -4.61
CA PHE A 48 8.22 -15.05 -3.54
C PHE A 48 8.20 -13.58 -3.09
N THR A 49 9.34 -12.89 -3.10
CA THR A 49 9.47 -11.50 -2.64
C THR A 49 8.71 -10.51 -3.54
N ASP A 50 8.65 -10.80 -4.84
CA ASP A 50 7.95 -9.97 -5.82
C ASP A 50 6.43 -9.99 -5.61
N THR A 51 5.89 -11.02 -4.95
CA THR A 51 4.44 -11.16 -4.68
C THR A 51 3.94 -10.36 -3.48
N ILE A 52 4.84 -9.93 -2.60
CA ILE A 52 4.49 -9.27 -1.33
C ILE A 52 3.81 -7.92 -1.58
N PHE A 53 4.36 -7.12 -2.50
CA PHE A 53 3.76 -5.83 -2.85
C PHE A 53 2.36 -5.96 -3.48
N PRO A 54 2.14 -6.85 -4.47
CA PRO A 54 0.79 -7.21 -4.94
C PRO A 54 -0.17 -7.61 -3.82
N PHE A 55 0.27 -8.39 -2.83
CA PHE A 55 -0.58 -8.76 -1.69
C PHE A 55 -1.01 -7.55 -0.87
N PHE A 56 -0.14 -6.57 -0.64
CA PHE A 56 -0.54 -5.31 0.04
C PHE A 56 -1.65 -4.58 -0.71
N ILE A 57 -1.52 -4.44 -2.04
CA ILE A 57 -2.53 -3.76 -2.86
C ILE A 57 -3.85 -4.55 -2.88
N PHE A 58 -3.78 -5.86 -3.00
CA PHE A 58 -4.96 -6.73 -3.01
C PHE A 58 -5.74 -6.66 -1.69
N ILE A 59 -5.05 -6.81 -0.56
CA ILE A 59 -5.65 -6.71 0.78
C ILE A 59 -6.27 -5.33 1.00
N MET A 60 -5.57 -4.28 0.58
CA MET A 60 -6.06 -2.91 0.64
C MET A 60 -7.35 -2.76 -0.19
N GLY A 61 -7.36 -3.28 -1.41
CA GLY A 61 -8.53 -3.26 -2.30
C GLY A 61 -9.76 -3.95 -1.68
N ILE A 62 -9.58 -5.08 -1.00
CA ILE A 62 -10.66 -5.77 -0.28
C ILE A 62 -11.09 -4.98 0.97
N ALA A 63 -10.15 -4.38 1.68
CA ALA A 63 -10.43 -3.67 2.94
C ALA A 63 -11.23 -2.37 2.73
N ILE A 64 -11.07 -1.69 1.59
CA ILE A 64 -11.75 -0.42 1.28
C ILE A 64 -13.29 -0.54 1.32
N PRO A 65 -13.96 -1.41 0.53
CA PRO A 65 -15.41 -1.53 0.52
C PRO A 65 -15.96 -1.92 1.89
N ILE A 66 -15.35 -2.91 2.55
CA ILE A 66 -15.76 -3.38 3.90
C ILE A 66 -15.70 -2.22 4.91
N ALA A 67 -14.61 -1.44 4.88
CA ALA A 67 -14.43 -0.32 5.81
C ALA A 67 -15.40 0.84 5.51
N LEU A 68 -15.68 1.14 4.24
CA LEU A 68 -16.56 2.22 3.83
C LEU A 68 -18.04 1.88 4.06
N GLU A 69 -18.46 0.65 3.78
CA GLU A 69 -19.83 0.18 4.04
C GLU A 69 -20.15 0.17 5.53
N ARG A 70 -19.22 -0.31 6.37
CA ARG A 70 -19.37 -0.25 7.83
C ARG A 70 -19.56 1.18 8.34
N ARG A 71 -18.91 2.16 7.71
CA ARG A 71 -19.03 3.58 8.06
C ARG A 71 -20.34 4.19 7.60
N ARG A 72 -20.77 3.87 6.38
CA ARG A 72 -22.10 4.25 5.88
C ARG A 72 -23.20 3.70 6.79
N ALA A 73 -23.09 2.43 7.21
CA ALA A 73 -24.01 1.81 8.16
C ALA A 73 -24.01 2.48 9.54
N ALA A 74 -22.88 3.08 9.96
CA ALA A 74 -22.77 3.86 11.18
C ALA A 74 -23.24 5.32 11.03
N GLY A 75 -23.89 5.68 9.92
CA GLY A 75 -24.41 7.03 9.68
C GLY A 75 -23.38 8.07 9.25
N GLN A 76 -22.13 7.68 8.99
CA GLN A 76 -21.12 8.58 8.45
C GLN A 76 -21.34 8.79 6.96
N ALA A 77 -21.67 10.02 6.55
CA ALA A 77 -21.93 10.38 5.17
C ALA A 77 -21.33 11.75 4.80
N GLY A 78 -21.18 11.99 3.50
CA GLY A 78 -20.78 13.30 2.97
C GLY A 78 -19.31 13.66 3.25
N PHE A 79 -19.08 14.95 3.56
CA PHE A 79 -17.75 15.57 3.65
C PHE A 79 -16.85 14.93 4.72
N ASP A 80 -17.41 14.52 5.85
CA ASP A 80 -16.66 13.92 6.96
C ASP A 80 -15.93 12.63 6.54
N LEU A 81 -16.55 11.85 5.65
CA LEU A 81 -15.95 10.65 5.10
C LEU A 81 -14.73 10.97 4.24
N TYR A 82 -14.84 11.98 3.38
CA TYR A 82 -13.71 12.44 2.53
C TYR A 82 -12.58 13.03 3.38
N LEU A 83 -12.90 13.85 4.37
CA LEU A 83 -11.89 14.44 5.27
C LEU A 83 -11.12 13.35 6.02
N GLN A 84 -11.81 12.30 6.46
CA GLN A 84 -11.16 11.18 7.14
C GLN A 84 -10.28 10.33 6.20
N LEU A 85 -10.73 10.09 4.97
CA LEU A 85 -9.90 9.43 3.95
C LEU A 85 -8.66 10.26 3.64
N ALA A 86 -8.82 11.57 3.48
CA ALA A 86 -7.72 12.52 3.27
C ALA A 86 -6.75 12.51 4.45
N ARG A 87 -7.24 12.55 5.70
CA ARG A 87 -6.40 12.49 6.91
C ARG A 87 -5.61 11.20 7.01
N ARG A 88 -6.22 10.05 6.69
CA ARG A 88 -5.52 8.75 6.65
C ARG A 88 -4.45 8.71 5.55
N THR A 89 -4.79 9.23 4.38
CA THR A 89 -3.86 9.33 3.24
C THR A 89 -2.68 10.22 3.59
N ALA A 90 -2.94 11.42 4.14
CA ALA A 90 -1.91 12.36 4.58
C ALA A 90 -1.04 11.78 5.70
N ALA A 91 -1.62 11.05 6.65
CA ALA A 91 -0.85 10.37 7.70
C ALA A 91 0.07 9.28 7.13
N LEU A 92 -0.41 8.45 6.20
CA LEU A 92 0.42 7.42 5.55
C LEU A 92 1.52 8.04 4.67
N PHE A 93 1.17 9.08 3.92
CA PHE A 93 2.11 9.78 3.06
C PHE A 93 3.18 10.51 3.88
N GLY A 94 2.77 11.21 4.93
CA GLY A 94 3.65 11.89 5.88
C GLY A 94 4.56 10.93 6.63
N LEU A 95 4.04 9.76 7.04
CA LEU A 95 4.85 8.69 7.63
C LEU A 95 5.89 8.17 6.62
N GLY A 96 5.50 7.99 5.35
CA GLY A 96 6.42 7.60 4.29
C GLY A 96 7.54 8.63 4.05
N LEU A 97 7.21 9.92 4.05
CA LEU A 97 8.19 11.00 3.95
C LEU A 97 9.10 11.05 5.18
N PHE A 98 8.52 10.91 6.37
CA PHE A 98 9.29 10.87 7.61
C PHE A 98 10.30 9.72 7.62
N LEU A 99 9.88 8.52 7.19
CA LEU A 99 10.78 7.37 7.06
C LEU A 99 11.83 7.56 5.95
N ALA A 100 11.52 8.29 4.88
CA ALA A 100 12.50 8.63 3.85
C ALA A 100 13.54 9.66 4.35
N LEU A 101 13.16 10.51 5.29
CA LEU A 101 14.04 11.48 5.94
C LEU A 101 14.84 10.87 7.10
N PHE A 102 14.38 9.76 7.68
CA PHE A 102 15.01 9.12 8.82
C PHE A 102 15.99 8.01 8.38
N PRO A 103 17.25 8.00 8.85
CA PRO A 103 17.86 8.93 9.81
C PRO A 103 18.35 10.22 9.13
N PHE A 104 17.96 11.39 9.66
CA PHE A 104 18.29 12.72 9.12
C PHE A 104 19.81 12.96 8.92
N TYR A 105 20.61 12.12 9.57
CA TYR A 105 22.05 12.07 9.48
C TYR A 105 22.49 10.69 8.97
N ASN A 106 23.24 10.67 7.85
CA ASN A 106 23.79 9.43 7.32
C ASN A 106 25.12 9.13 8.03
N TRP A 107 25.06 8.40 9.14
CA TRP A 107 26.24 8.02 9.94
C TRP A 107 27.31 7.28 9.13
N MET A 108 26.92 6.61 8.05
CA MET A 108 27.82 5.84 7.19
C MET A 108 28.60 6.72 6.20
N LYS A 109 28.06 7.90 5.84
CA LYS A 109 28.71 8.90 4.98
C LYS A 109 29.25 10.13 5.74
N GLY A 110 28.88 10.30 7.01
CA GLY A 110 29.28 11.45 7.82
C GLY A 110 28.53 12.75 7.52
N ASP A 111 27.57 12.72 6.59
CA ASP A 111 26.88 13.90 6.05
C ASP A 111 25.38 13.91 6.37
N TRP A 112 24.81 15.12 6.39
CA TRP A 112 23.37 15.35 6.45
C TRP A 112 22.71 14.94 5.13
N ILE A 113 21.51 14.35 5.20
CA ILE A 113 20.79 13.96 3.98
C ILE A 113 20.37 15.22 3.22
N HIS A 114 20.87 15.39 1.99
CA HIS A 114 20.42 16.43 1.08
C HIS A 114 19.06 16.06 0.46
N LEU A 115 18.16 17.04 0.31
CA LEU A 115 16.85 16.84 -0.33
C LEU A 115 16.94 16.32 -1.77
N SER A 116 18.10 16.46 -2.43
CA SER A 116 18.35 15.97 -3.79
C SER A 116 18.41 14.45 -3.91
N ASP A 117 18.81 13.75 -2.84
CA ASP A 117 18.84 12.27 -2.82
C ASP A 117 17.50 11.66 -2.35
N MET A 118 16.52 12.51 -2.04
CA MET A 118 15.28 12.08 -1.43
C MET A 118 14.36 11.40 -2.44
N ARG A 119 14.15 10.09 -2.25
CA ARG A 119 13.13 9.34 -2.98
C ARG A 119 11.74 9.72 -2.46
N ILE A 120 11.15 10.75 -3.07
CA ILE A 120 9.81 11.26 -2.71
C ILE A 120 8.75 10.14 -2.79
N MET A 121 8.85 9.25 -3.79
CA MET A 121 7.84 8.25 -4.11
C MET A 121 8.21 6.83 -3.62
N GLY A 122 8.21 6.64 -2.30
CA GLY A 122 8.38 5.35 -1.64
C GLY A 122 7.12 4.46 -1.68
N VAL A 123 7.23 3.25 -1.10
CA VAL A 123 6.15 2.25 -1.06
C VAL A 123 4.92 2.77 -0.31
N LEU A 124 5.13 3.41 0.85
CA LEU A 124 4.04 3.96 1.67
C LEU A 124 3.27 5.08 0.94
N GLN A 125 4.00 5.97 0.25
CA GLN A 125 3.42 7.07 -0.52
C GLN A 125 2.56 6.52 -1.67
N ARG A 126 3.05 5.50 -2.39
CA ARG A 126 2.31 4.83 -3.46
C ARG A 126 1.05 4.16 -2.93
N LEU A 127 1.15 3.43 -1.82
CA LEU A 127 -0.02 2.82 -1.16
C LEU A 127 -1.03 3.87 -0.70
N ALA A 128 -0.57 5.01 -0.17
CA ALA A 128 -1.45 6.11 0.24
C ALA A 128 -2.24 6.68 -0.94
N LEU A 129 -1.57 6.94 -2.08
CA LEU A 129 -2.23 7.43 -3.29
C LEU A 129 -3.22 6.41 -3.85
N CYS A 130 -2.82 5.13 -3.96
CA CYS A 130 -3.71 4.06 -4.39
C CYS A 130 -4.94 3.94 -3.48
N PHE A 131 -4.76 3.98 -2.16
CA PHE A 131 -5.84 3.97 -1.18
C PHE A 131 -6.82 5.12 -1.41
N PHE A 132 -6.30 6.35 -1.57
CA PHE A 132 -7.12 7.54 -1.74
C PHE A 132 -7.96 7.49 -3.01
N PHE A 133 -7.32 7.28 -4.17
CA PHE A 133 -8.02 7.24 -5.45
C PHE A 133 -9.00 6.08 -5.53
N ALA A 134 -8.63 4.88 -5.07
CA ALA A 134 -9.53 3.73 -5.04
C ALA A 134 -10.73 3.97 -4.12
N SER A 135 -10.53 4.59 -2.96
CA SER A 135 -11.62 4.94 -2.04
C SER A 135 -12.57 5.96 -2.65
N VAL A 136 -12.05 7.01 -3.29
CA VAL A 136 -12.87 8.02 -3.97
C VAL A 136 -13.64 7.40 -5.14
N LEU A 137 -12.99 6.57 -5.94
CA LEU A 137 -13.60 5.86 -7.06
C LEU A 137 -14.76 4.97 -6.58
N PHE A 138 -14.58 4.27 -5.45
CA PHE A 138 -15.62 3.46 -4.83
C PHE A 138 -16.80 4.30 -4.29
N LEU A 139 -16.56 5.53 -3.84
CA LEU A 139 -17.63 6.43 -3.39
C LEU A 139 -18.44 6.99 -4.56
N TRP A 140 -17.81 7.23 -5.71
CA TRP A 140 -18.45 7.86 -6.88
C TRP A 140 -19.09 6.87 -7.84
N LEU A 141 -18.49 5.70 -8.03
CA LEU A 141 -18.92 4.73 -9.03
C LEU A 141 -19.72 3.57 -8.42
N ARG A 142 -20.71 3.12 -9.19
CA ARG A 142 -21.37 1.83 -8.97
C ARG A 142 -20.41 0.67 -9.31
N PRO A 143 -20.69 -0.58 -8.89
CA PRO A 143 -19.82 -1.72 -9.17
C PRO A 143 -19.46 -1.90 -10.65
N ARG A 144 -20.43 -1.66 -11.55
CA ARG A 144 -20.18 -1.68 -13.00
C ARG A 144 -19.22 -0.57 -13.46
N GLY A 145 -19.34 0.63 -12.88
CA GLY A 145 -18.44 1.75 -13.15
C GLY A 145 -17.02 1.49 -12.64
N LEU A 146 -16.86 0.86 -11.48
CA LEU A 146 -15.55 0.42 -10.96
C LEU A 146 -14.85 -0.56 -11.92
N LEU A 147 -15.59 -1.54 -12.47
CA LEU A 147 -15.03 -2.46 -13.47
C LEU A 147 -14.59 -1.73 -14.73
N ILE A 148 -15.43 -0.82 -15.26
CA ILE A 148 -15.08 -0.01 -16.43
C ILE A 148 -13.83 0.83 -16.15
N ALA A 149 -13.76 1.49 -14.98
CA ALA A 149 -12.60 2.30 -14.60
C ALA A 149 -11.33 1.44 -14.46
N ALA A 150 -11.44 0.22 -13.92
CA ALA A 150 -10.30 -0.70 -13.82
C ALA A 150 -9.76 -1.09 -15.20
N PHE A 151 -10.65 -1.49 -16.12
CA PHE A 151 -10.26 -1.79 -17.50
C PHE A 151 -9.73 -0.56 -18.23
N ALA A 152 -10.36 0.61 -18.05
CA ALA A 152 -9.92 1.86 -18.68
C ALA A 152 -8.53 2.28 -18.20
N LEU A 153 -8.22 2.13 -16.90
CA LEU A 153 -6.88 2.40 -16.37
C LEU A 153 -5.85 1.40 -16.92
N LEU A 154 -6.21 0.12 -17.01
CA LEU A 154 -5.31 -0.93 -17.50
C LEU A 154 -4.99 -0.77 -18.98
N PHE A 155 -6.02 -0.64 -19.83
CA PHE A 155 -5.85 -0.42 -21.26
C PHE A 155 -5.30 0.97 -21.58
N GLY A 156 -5.66 1.99 -20.80
CA GLY A 156 -5.12 3.34 -20.93
C GLY A 156 -3.62 3.36 -20.62
N TYR A 157 -3.18 2.68 -19.57
CA TYR A 157 -1.75 2.54 -19.28
C TYR A 157 -1.02 1.76 -20.37
N TRP A 158 -1.60 0.66 -20.84
CA TRP A 158 -1.03 -0.13 -21.94
C TRP A 158 -0.86 0.71 -23.21
N GLY A 159 -1.87 1.49 -23.60
CA GLY A 159 -1.80 2.38 -24.76
C GLY A 159 -0.83 3.55 -24.61
N LEU A 160 -0.58 4.03 -23.38
CA LEU A 160 0.45 5.05 -23.11
C LEU A 160 1.88 4.50 -23.15
N MET A 161 2.04 3.18 -23.00
CA MET A 161 3.34 2.49 -23.00
C MET A 161 3.71 1.90 -24.37
N MET A 162 2.78 1.91 -25.33
CA MET A 162 3.06 1.64 -26.75
C MET A 162 3.58 2.90 -27.44
#